data_AF-A0A2X2IZM9-F1
#
_entry.id   AF-A0A2X2IZM9-F1
#
_cell.length_a   1.000
_cell.length_b   1.000
_cell.length_c   1.000
_cell.angle_alpha   90.00
_cell.angle_beta   90.00
_cell.angle_gamma   90.00
#
_symmetry.space_group_name_H-M   'P 1'
#
loop_
_entity.id
_entity.type
_entity.pdbx_description
1 polymer ?
#
loop_
_entity_poly.entity_id
_entity_poly.type
_entity_poly.pdbx_seq_one_letter_code
_entity_poly.pdbx_strand_id
1 'polypeptide(L)'
;MPANKKYLSTPFQRFLKITAGFIGGYVVMISFHVLVTHIFEKKDVVATACFTGYLLWAVLLLLAFLAKSGWKIWGIYLVLAVLFSLPYFFKL
;
A
#
# COMPACT_ATOMS: atom_id res chain seq x y z
N MET A 1 -4.90 -25.85 -22.57
CA MET A 1 -3.93 -26.57 -21.70
C MET A 1 -4.08 -26.09 -20.26
N PRO A 2 -4.08 -26.98 -19.25
CA PRO A 2 -4.16 -26.57 -17.84
C PRO A 2 -2.85 -25.95 -17.34
N ALA A 3 -2.93 -24.94 -16.47
CA ALA A 3 -1.77 -24.25 -15.91
C ALA A 3 -0.96 -25.16 -14.96
N ASN A 4 0.36 -25.04 -14.99
CA ASN A 4 1.24 -25.84 -14.14
C ASN A 4 1.17 -25.38 -12.66
N LYS A 5 0.76 -26.30 -11.77
CA LYS A 5 0.55 -26.04 -10.34
C LYS A 5 1.77 -25.52 -9.59
N LYS A 6 3.00 -25.80 -10.06
CA LYS A 6 4.24 -25.33 -9.43
C LYS A 6 4.36 -23.80 -9.40
N TYR A 7 3.73 -23.10 -10.35
CA TYR A 7 3.75 -21.65 -10.44
C TYR A 7 2.54 -20.99 -9.76
N LEU A 8 1.58 -21.78 -9.30
CA LEU A 8 0.39 -21.27 -8.62
C LEU A 8 0.68 -21.06 -7.14
N SER A 9 0.38 -19.86 -6.65
CA SER A 9 0.41 -19.56 -5.23
C SER A 9 -0.68 -20.34 -4.48
N THR A 10 -0.43 -20.67 -3.22
CA THR A 10 -1.46 -21.30 -2.37
C THR A 10 -2.64 -20.35 -2.17
N PRO A 11 -3.87 -20.86 -1.93
CA PRO A 11 -5.04 -20.00 -1.71
C PRO A 11 -4.83 -18.94 -0.62
N PHE A 12 -4.20 -19.34 0.49
CA PHE A 12 -3.88 -18.42 1.59
C PHE A 12 -2.87 -17.33 1.19
N GLN A 13 -1.81 -17.67 0.43
CA GLN A 13 -0.88 -16.67 -0.10
C GLN A 13 -1.56 -15.69 -1.05
N ARG A 14 -2.51 -16.16 -1.88
CA ARG A 14 -3.31 -15.29 -2.74
C ARG A 14 -4.19 -14.34 -1.93
N PHE A 15 -4.89 -14.86 -0.93
CA PHE A 15 -5.70 -14.04 -0.02
C PHE A 15 -4.87 -12.95 0.67
N LEU A 16 -3.69 -13.31 1.19
CA LEU A 16 -2.78 -12.34 1.81
C LEU A 16 -2.31 -11.26 0.82
N LYS A 17 -2.00 -11.61 -0.42
CA LYS A 17 -1.59 -10.63 -1.44
C LYS A 17 -2.73 -9.71 -1.85
N ILE A 18 -3.94 -10.26 -2.03
CA ILE A 18 -5.14 -9.47 -2.36
C ILE A 18 -5.40 -8.47 -1.24
N THR A 19 -5.43 -8.93 0.02
CA THR A 19 -5.68 -8.05 1.18
C THR A 19 -4.54 -7.06 1.40
N ALA A 20 -3.28 -7.46 1.18
CA ALA A 20 -2.15 -6.55 1.24
C ALA A 20 -2.24 -5.45 0.18
N GLY A 21 -2.55 -5.79 -1.06
CA GLY A 21 -2.68 -4.80 -2.14
C GLY A 21 -3.87 -3.86 -1.93
N PHE A 22 -5.03 -4.42 -1.59
CA PHE A 22 -6.26 -3.65 -1.44
C PHE A 22 -6.25 -2.84 -0.13
N ILE A 23 -6.18 -3.51 1.02
CA ILE A 23 -6.26 -2.87 2.34
C ILE A 23 -4.91 -2.25 2.70
N GLY A 24 -3.84 -3.04 2.69
CA GLY A 24 -2.51 -2.57 3.08
C GLY A 24 -2.01 -1.43 2.18
N GLY A 25 -2.18 -1.56 0.87
CA GLY A 25 -1.82 -0.52 -0.10
C GLY A 25 -2.63 0.77 0.11
N TYR A 26 -3.91 0.66 0.46
CA TYR A 26 -4.74 1.84 0.73
C TYR A 26 -4.28 2.57 1.99
N VAL A 27 -3.97 1.82 3.04
CA VAL A 27 -3.40 2.37 4.30
C VAL A 27 -2.08 3.09 4.03
N VAL A 28 -1.16 2.47 3.27
CA VAL A 28 0.11 3.11 2.89
C VAL A 28 -0.15 4.37 2.06
N MET A 29 -1.06 4.31 1.08
CA MET A 29 -1.40 5.47 0.24
C MET A 29 -1.91 6.65 1.08
N ILE A 30 -2.84 6.42 2.02
CA ILE A 30 -3.35 7.49 2.89
C ILE A 30 -2.23 8.04 3.78
N SER A 31 -1.50 7.15 4.48
CA SER A 31 -0.42 7.57 5.38
C SER A 31 0.65 8.40 4.66
N PHE A 32 0.99 8.04 3.42
CA PHE A 32 1.87 8.81 2.56
C PHE A 32 1.31 10.21 2.27
N HIS A 33 0.04 10.35 1.87
CA HIS A 33 -0.54 11.68 1.63
C HIS A 33 -0.63 12.50 2.92
N VAL A 34 -0.87 11.87 4.08
CA VAL A 34 -0.77 12.53 5.39
C VAL A 34 0.63 13.07 5.63
N LEU A 35 1.68 12.31 5.34
CA LEU A 35 3.05 12.80 5.41
C LEU A 35 3.27 14.02 4.49
N VAL A 36 2.76 13.97 3.26
CA VAL A 36 2.90 15.06 2.28
C VAL A 36 2.24 16.37 2.77
N THR A 37 1.20 16.29 3.61
CA THR A 37 0.59 17.49 4.24
C THR A 37 1.51 18.26 5.19
N HIS A 38 2.67 17.71 5.56
CA HIS A 38 3.68 18.44 6.32
C HIS A 38 4.52 19.39 5.45
N ILE A 39 4.54 19.17 4.14
CA ILE A 39 5.33 19.94 3.19
C ILE A 39 4.44 20.92 2.40
N PHE A 40 3.21 20.52 2.10
CA PHE A 40 2.27 21.27 1.27
C PHE A 40 0.95 21.54 2.02
N GLU A 41 0.19 22.53 1.54
CA GLU A 41 -1.11 22.89 2.11
C GLU A 41 -2.10 21.72 2.01
N LYS A 42 -2.89 21.50 3.07
CA LYS A 42 -3.73 20.30 3.23
C LYS A 42 -4.81 20.19 2.16
N LYS A 43 -5.46 21.29 1.77
CA LYS A 43 -6.49 21.27 0.71
C LYS A 43 -5.87 20.89 -0.63
N ASP A 44 -4.70 21.42 -0.94
CA ASP A 44 -4.01 21.12 -2.21
C ASP A 44 -3.59 19.65 -2.27
N VAL A 45 -3.08 19.10 -1.17
CA VAL A 45 -2.76 17.67 -1.07
C VAL A 45 -4.02 16.81 -1.22
N VAL A 46 -5.12 17.15 -0.57
CA VAL A 46 -6.37 16.39 -0.70
C VAL A 46 -6.94 16.46 -2.13
N ALA A 47 -6.91 17.65 -2.76
CA ALA A 47 -7.38 17.82 -4.12
C ALA A 47 -6.57 16.99 -5.13
N THR A 48 -5.24 16.98 -4.98
CA THR A 48 -4.34 16.21 -5.84
C THR A 48 -4.38 14.71 -5.54
N ALA A 49 -4.62 14.32 -4.27
CA ALA A 49 -4.76 12.93 -3.84
C ALA A 49 -5.89 12.18 -4.56
N CYS A 50 -6.91 12.86 -5.08
CA CYS A 50 -7.93 12.23 -5.93
C CYS A 50 -7.31 11.49 -7.13
N PHE A 51 -6.25 12.05 -7.72
CA PHE A 51 -5.52 11.42 -8.82
C PHE A 51 -4.30 10.65 -8.34
N THR A 52 -3.44 11.27 -7.54
CA THR A 52 -2.17 10.66 -7.09
C THR A 52 -2.41 9.50 -6.14
N GLY A 53 -3.46 9.56 -5.31
CA GLY A 53 -3.88 8.48 -4.43
C GLY A 53 -4.34 7.25 -5.22
N TYR A 54 -5.17 7.43 -6.25
CA TYR A 54 -5.58 6.32 -7.12
C TYR A 54 -4.38 5.68 -7.82
N LEU A 55 -3.49 6.49 -8.41
CA LEU A 55 -2.31 6.00 -9.10
C LEU A 55 -1.35 5.25 -8.15
N LEU A 56 -1.05 5.84 -6.99
CA LEU A 56 -0.20 5.23 -5.98
C LEU A 56 -0.80 3.91 -5.47
N TRP A 57 -2.11 3.89 -5.20
CA TRP A 57 -2.79 2.68 -4.74
C TRP A 57 -2.78 1.57 -5.78
N ALA A 58 -2.99 1.90 -7.07
CA ALA A 58 -2.89 0.93 -8.15
C ALA A 58 -1.47 0.32 -8.25
N VAL A 59 -0.42 1.14 -8.13
CA VAL A 59 0.97 0.67 -8.12
C VAL A 59 1.23 -0.25 -6.91
N LEU A 60 0.78 0.13 -5.71
CA LEU A 60 0.91 -0.70 -4.52
C LEU A 60 0.16 -2.03 -4.67
N LEU A 61 -1.05 -2.02 -5.25
CA LEU A 61 -1.79 -3.24 -5.53
C LEU A 61 -0.97 -4.19 -6.42
N LEU A 62 -0.37 -3.69 -7.51
CA LEU A 62 0.50 -4.49 -8.38
C LEU A 62 1.73 -5.01 -7.65
N LEU A 63 2.37 -4.18 -6.82
CA LEU A 63 3.53 -4.57 -6.02
C LEU A 63 3.20 -5.71 -5.04
N ALA A 64 2.00 -5.73 -4.47
CA ALA A 64 1.57 -6.83 -3.59
C ALA A 64 1.50 -8.18 -4.31
N PHE A 65 1.11 -8.19 -5.58
CA PHE A 65 1.11 -9.42 -6.39
C PHE A 65 2.52 -9.84 -6.81
N LEU A 66 3.42 -8.88 -7.03
CA LEU A 66 4.81 -9.12 -7.41
C LEU A 66 5.67 -9.68 -6.26
N ALA A 67 5.29 -9.42 -5.01
CA ALA A 67 5.99 -9.92 -3.84
C ALA A 67 6.05 -11.45 -3.77
N LYS A 68 7.17 -12.04 -3.37
CA LYS A 68 7.29 -13.51 -3.24
C LYS A 68 6.43 -14.11 -2.12
N SER A 69 6.05 -13.30 -1.12
CA SER A 69 5.25 -13.71 0.04
C SER A 69 4.29 -12.61 0.46
N GLY A 70 3.02 -12.97 0.68
CA GLY A 70 1.98 -12.08 1.19
C GLY A 70 2.30 -11.54 2.59
N TRP A 71 2.95 -12.33 3.44
CA TRP A 71 3.39 -11.89 4.77
C TRP A 71 4.46 -10.81 4.69
N LYS A 72 5.42 -10.97 3.78
CA LYS A 72 6.52 -10.00 3.63
C LYS A 72 5.99 -8.64 3.18
N ILE A 73 5.08 -8.63 2.20
CA ILE A 73 4.51 -7.36 1.74
C ILE A 73 3.62 -6.71 2.80
N TRP A 74 2.84 -7.48 3.56
CA TRP A 74 2.08 -6.95 4.70
C TRP A 74 3.01 -6.28 5.73
N GLY A 75 4.10 -6.93 6.11
CA GLY A 75 5.09 -6.37 7.02
C GLY A 75 5.67 -5.05 6.49
N ILE A 76 6.06 -5.02 5.21
CA ILE A 76 6.59 -3.80 4.56
C ILE A 76 5.54 -2.68 4.58
N TYR A 77 4.29 -2.97 4.22
CA TYR A 77 3.22 -1.97 4.17
C TYR A 77 2.87 -1.43 5.55
N LEU A 78 2.83 -2.27 6.57
CA LEU A 78 2.59 -1.82 7.95
C LEU A 78 3.74 -0.94 8.44
N VAL A 79 4.99 -1.31 8.16
CA VAL A 79 6.16 -0.50 8.52
C VAL A 79 6.11 0.85 7.81
N LEU A 80 5.86 0.89 6.50
CA LEU A 80 5.73 2.13 5.75
C LEU A 80 4.59 3.01 6.28
N ALA A 81 3.43 2.42 6.56
CA ALA A 81 2.29 3.14 7.08
C ALA A 81 2.60 3.79 8.43
N VAL A 82 3.22 3.05 9.35
CA VAL A 82 3.67 3.60 10.63
C VAL A 82 4.66 4.74 10.40
N LEU A 83 5.71 4.52 9.60
CA LEU A 83 6.74 5.52 9.33
C LEU A 83 6.17 6.82 8.75
N PHE A 84 5.25 6.73 7.78
CA PHE A 84 4.61 7.90 7.19
C PHE A 84 3.66 8.62 8.16
N SER A 85 3.03 7.89 9.08
CA SER A 85 2.16 8.50 10.10
C SER A 85 2.92 9.09 11.29
N LEU A 86 4.19 8.77 11.51
CA LEU A 86 4.94 9.23 12.69
C LEU A 86 4.93 10.76 12.85
N PRO A 87 5.21 11.58 11.81
CA PRO A 87 5.26 13.04 11.99
C PRO A 87 3.92 13.62 12.42
N TYR A 88 2.81 13.05 11.94
CA TYR A 88 1.48 13.46 12.36
C TYR A 88 1.21 13.20 13.85
N PHE A 89 1.61 12.02 14.37
CA PHE A 89 1.38 11.68 15.78
C PHE A 89 2.30 12.43 16.74
N PHE A 90 3.56 12.63 16.35
CA PHE A 90 4.52 13.34 17.18
C PHE A 90 4.47 14.87 17.04
N LYS A 91 3.58 15.39 16.16
CA LYS A 91 3.50 16.83 15.82
C LYS A 91 4.87 17.41 15.44
N LEU A 92 5.64 16.61 14.71
CA LEU A 92 6.89 17.03 14.07
C LEU A 92 6.59 17.95 12.89
#